data_AF-A0A7S1ME21-F1
#
_entry.id   AF-A0A7S1ME21-F1
#
_cell.length_a   1.000
_cell.length_b   1.000
_cell.length_c   1.000
_cell.angle_alpha   90.00
_cell.angle_beta   90.00
_cell.angle_gamma   90.00
#
_symmetry.space_group_name_H-M   'P 1'
#
loop_
_entity.id
_entity.type
_entity.pdbx_description
1 polymer ?
#
loop_
_entity_poly.entity_id
_entity_poly.type
_entity_poly.pdbx_seq_one_letter_code
_entity_poly.pdbx_strand_id
1 'polypeptide(L)'
;AAAALAIIRECDAQTFANLAWAFATLVMPPGPLLYAISSESLPKLSSFDAQELANTAWAFARLLYIDKPLCDAISASSIPRLQDFVMQNLTNTAWAFAPLGFR
;
A
#
# COMPACT_ATOMS: atom_id res chain seq x y z
N ALA A 1 14.78 -1.44 -16.46
CA ALA A 1 13.82 -0.50 -15.86
C ALA A 1 12.52 -0.39 -16.66
N ALA A 2 12.55 -0.06 -17.96
CA ALA A 2 11.33 0.13 -18.78
C ALA A 2 10.41 -1.11 -18.87
N ALA A 3 10.96 -2.33 -19.02
CA ALA A 3 10.15 -3.55 -19.09
C ALA A 3 9.41 -3.86 -17.77
N ALA A 4 10.05 -3.61 -16.62
CA ALA A 4 9.41 -3.79 -15.31
C ALA A 4 8.25 -2.79 -15.11
N LEU A 5 8.40 -1.55 -15.59
CA LEU A 5 7.35 -0.53 -15.53
C LEU A 5 6.12 -0.89 -16.39
N ALA A 6 6.33 -1.53 -17.55
CA ALA A 6 5.23 -2.00 -18.39
C ALA A 6 4.40 -3.09 -17.69
N ILE A 7 5.07 -4.03 -17.01
CA ILE A 7 4.41 -5.12 -16.28
C ILE A 7 3.58 -4.60 -15.09
N ILE A 8 4.08 -3.60 -14.36
CA ILE A 8 3.38 -3.01 -13.21
C ILE A 8 1.99 -2.47 -13.58
N ARG A 9 1.82 -1.96 -14.81
CA ARG A 9 0.54 -1.42 -15.26
C ARG A 9 -0.55 -2.48 -15.41
N GLU A 10 -0.16 -3.73 -15.64
CA GLU A 10 -1.07 -4.86 -15.78
C GLU A 10 -1.36 -5.56 -14.46
N CYS A 11 -0.65 -5.20 -13.38
CA CYS A 11 -0.86 -5.78 -12.06
C CYS A 11 -2.25 -5.48 -11.50
N ASP A 12 -2.81 -6.46 -10.82
CA ASP A 12 -4.02 -6.36 -10.00
C ASP A 12 -3.70 -5.94 -8.56
N ALA A 13 -4.74 -5.72 -7.75
CA ALA A 13 -4.64 -5.28 -6.36
C ALA A 13 -3.75 -6.19 -5.51
N GLN A 14 -3.97 -7.50 -5.63
CA GLN A 14 -3.20 -8.52 -4.91
C GLN A 14 -1.72 -8.47 -5.29
N THR A 15 -1.40 -8.31 -6.58
CA THR A 15 -0.01 -8.22 -7.03
C THR A 15 0.67 -6.96 -6.48
N PHE A 16 0.00 -5.80 -6.47
CA PHE A 16 0.54 -4.58 -5.85
C PHE A 16 0.84 -4.77 -4.35
N ALA A 17 -0.13 -5.30 -3.60
CA ALA A 17 0.01 -5.54 -2.17
C ALA A 17 1.16 -6.51 -1.87
N ASN A 18 1.28 -7.59 -2.65
CA ASN A 18 2.34 -8.58 -2.50
C ASN A 18 3.73 -8.01 -2.86
N LEU A 19 3.83 -7.20 -3.91
CA LEU A 19 5.08 -6.53 -4.27
C LEU A 19 5.52 -5.55 -3.18
N ALA A 20 4.61 -4.69 -2.70
CA ALA A 20 4.89 -3.79 -1.59
C ALA A 20 5.35 -4.58 -0.35
N TRP A 21 4.63 -5.64 -0.01
CA TRP A 21 4.95 -6.52 1.12
C TRP A 21 6.33 -7.19 0.98
N ALA A 22 6.69 -7.66 -0.21
CA ALA A 22 8.00 -8.24 -0.48
C ALA A 22 9.13 -7.22 -0.32
N PHE A 23 8.96 -6.00 -0.84
CA PHE A 23 9.91 -4.90 -0.67
C PHE A 23 10.15 -4.57 0.79
N ALA A 24 9.06 -4.45 1.57
CA ALA A 24 9.12 -4.24 3.00
C ALA A 24 9.81 -5.40 3.73
N THR A 25 9.52 -6.64 3.32
CA THR A 25 10.11 -7.86 3.88
C THR A 25 11.60 -7.96 3.70
N LEU A 26 12.08 -7.58 2.52
CA LEU A 26 13.49 -7.54 2.18
C LEU A 26 14.20 -6.26 2.66
N VAL A 27 13.46 -5.32 3.29
CA VAL A 27 13.96 -4.01 3.73
C VAL A 27 14.65 -3.27 2.57
N MET A 28 14.05 -3.39 1.38
CA MET A 28 14.58 -2.74 0.18
C MET A 28 14.29 -1.24 0.28
N PRO A 29 15.32 -0.39 0.10
CA PRO A 29 15.11 1.05 0.20
C PRO A 29 14.13 1.53 -0.89
N PRO A 30 13.37 2.60 -0.62
CA PRO A 30 12.54 3.23 -1.63
C PRO A 30 13.37 3.58 -2.87
N GLY A 31 12.84 3.23 -4.03
CA GLY A 31 13.49 3.40 -5.31
C GLY A 31 12.49 3.33 -6.46
N PRO A 32 12.96 3.40 -7.72
CA PRO A 32 12.07 3.57 -8.88
C PRO A 32 10.93 2.55 -8.97
N LEU A 33 11.17 1.31 -8.55
CA LEU A 33 10.16 0.25 -8.55
C LEU A 33 9.10 0.44 -7.45
N LEU A 34 9.49 0.82 -6.23
CA LEU A 34 8.53 1.11 -5.16
C LEU A 34 7.70 2.38 -5.47
N TYR A 35 8.31 3.38 -6.10
CA TYR A 35 7.61 4.57 -6.57
C TYR A 35 6.57 4.22 -7.64
N ALA A 36 6.92 3.34 -8.58
CA ALA A 36 5.99 2.86 -9.59
C ALA A 36 4.83 2.06 -8.97
N ILE A 37 5.11 1.20 -7.99
CA ILE A 37 4.09 0.48 -7.22
C ILE A 37 3.12 1.48 -6.56
N SER A 38 3.64 2.53 -5.92
CA SER A 38 2.82 3.58 -5.33
C SER A 38 1.95 4.30 -6.37
N SER A 39 2.57 4.84 -7.42
CA SER A 39 1.88 5.67 -8.41
C SER A 39 0.83 4.89 -9.22
N GLU A 40 1.11 3.63 -9.53
CA GLU A 40 0.22 2.80 -10.35
C GLU A 40 -0.85 2.09 -9.52
N SER A 41 -0.68 1.96 -8.19
CA SER A 41 -1.72 1.46 -7.29
C SER A 41 -2.80 2.50 -6.98
N LEU A 42 -2.43 3.78 -6.88
CA LEU A 42 -3.35 4.91 -6.62
C LEU A 42 -4.67 4.87 -7.41
N PRO A 43 -4.66 4.81 -8.77
CA PRO A 43 -5.89 4.79 -9.55
C PRO A 43 -6.70 3.48 -9.41
N LYS A 44 -6.12 2.44 -8.80
CA LYS A 44 -6.69 1.10 -8.68
C LYS A 44 -7.14 0.77 -7.25
N LEU A 45 -6.89 1.62 -6.25
CA LEU A 45 -7.23 1.35 -4.84
C LEU A 45 -8.71 1.00 -4.60
N SER A 46 -9.61 1.47 -5.46
CA SER A 46 -11.03 1.09 -5.40
C SER A 46 -11.28 -0.40 -5.61
N SER A 47 -10.38 -1.11 -6.31
CA SER A 47 -10.43 -2.55 -6.52
C SER A 47 -9.74 -3.36 -5.42
N PHE A 48 -9.09 -2.71 -4.45
CA PHE A 48 -8.43 -3.39 -3.35
C PHE A 48 -9.46 -3.78 -2.29
N ASP A 49 -9.30 -4.97 -1.74
CA ASP A 49 -10.01 -5.42 -0.56
C ASP A 49 -9.33 -4.92 0.73
N ALA A 50 -9.92 -5.27 1.88
CA ALA A 50 -9.41 -4.86 3.18
C ALA A 50 -8.00 -5.38 3.49
N GLN A 51 -7.65 -6.58 3.01
CA GLN A 51 -6.33 -7.18 3.23
C GLN A 51 -5.27 -6.48 2.38
N GLU A 52 -5.57 -6.19 1.12
CA GLU A 52 -4.65 -5.54 0.19
C GLU A 52 -4.37 -4.09 0.59
N LEU A 53 -5.39 -3.35 1.04
CA LEU A 53 -5.23 -2.02 1.61
C LEU A 53 -4.32 -2.06 2.86
N ALA A 54 -4.58 -2.98 3.78
CA ALA A 54 -3.79 -3.10 5.02
C ALA A 54 -2.34 -3.51 4.75
N ASN A 55 -2.11 -4.47 3.85
CA ASN A 55 -0.78 -4.93 3.47
C ASN A 55 0.04 -3.82 2.79
N THR A 56 -0.60 -3.05 1.91
CA THR A 56 0.04 -1.91 1.24
C THR A 56 0.41 -0.84 2.25
N ALA A 57 -0.50 -0.45 3.16
CA ALA A 57 -0.20 0.50 4.22
C ALA A 57 0.96 0.05 5.12
N TRP A 58 0.91 -1.21 5.58
CA TRP A 58 1.96 -1.79 6.42
C TRP A 58 3.33 -1.79 5.73
N ALA A 59 3.38 -2.14 4.45
CA ALA A 59 4.62 -2.21 3.70
C ALA A 59 5.32 -0.84 3.64
N PHE A 60 4.58 0.21 3.31
CA PHE A 60 5.12 1.57 3.21
C PHE A 60 5.56 2.10 4.58
N ALA A 61 4.77 1.84 5.63
CA ALA A 61 5.15 2.19 7.00
C ALA A 61 6.40 1.46 7.49
N ARG A 62 6.53 0.15 7.21
CA ARG A 62 7.72 -0.64 7.58
C ARG A 62 8.99 -0.14 6.90
N LEU A 63 8.88 0.38 5.68
CA LEU A 63 9.99 0.99 4.95
C LEU A 63 10.30 2.42 5.40
N LEU A 64 9.55 2.95 6.39
CA LEU A 64 9.60 4.34 6.82
C LEU A 64 9.44 5.31 5.63
N TYR A 65 8.66 4.90 4.63
CA TYR A 65 8.42 5.66 3.42
C TYR A 65 7.00 6.20 3.41
N ILE A 66 6.90 7.53 3.49
CA ILE A 66 5.63 8.24 3.53
C ILE A 66 5.31 8.74 2.12
N ASP A 67 4.45 8.02 1.43
CA ASP A 67 3.79 8.50 0.23
C ASP A 67 2.43 9.06 0.62
N LYS A 68 2.39 10.35 0.93
CA LYS A 68 1.20 10.99 1.50
C LYS A 68 -0.05 10.81 0.60
N PRO A 69 0.01 11.02 -0.73
CA PRO A 69 -1.10 10.70 -1.61
C PRO A 69 -1.61 9.25 -1.48
N LEU A 70 -0.70 8.27 -1.43
CA LEU A 70 -1.08 6.87 -1.25
C LEU A 70 -1.73 6.63 0.12
N CYS A 71 -1.16 7.18 1.19
CA CYS A 71 -1.70 7.07 2.53
C CYS A 71 -3.12 7.65 2.63
N ASP A 72 -3.34 8.87 2.12
CA ASP A 72 -4.64 9.52 2.11
C ASP A 72 -5.67 8.69 1.32
N ALA A 73 -5.26 8.15 0.17
CA ALA A 73 -6.14 7.34 -0.68
C ALA A 73 -6.47 5.97 -0.07
N ILE A 74 -5.51 5.31 0.60
CA ILE A 74 -5.75 4.08 1.36
C ILE A 74 -6.73 4.35 2.50
N SER A 75 -6.55 5.44 3.24
CA SER A 75 -7.45 5.82 4.33
C SER A 75 -8.87 6.03 3.80
N ALA A 76 -9.04 6.83 2.75
CA ALA A 76 -10.32 7.07 2.10
C ALA A 76 -10.97 5.79 1.59
N SER A 77 -10.20 4.88 0.99
CA SER A 77 -10.70 3.59 0.48
C SER A 77 -11.04 2.58 1.59
N SER A 78 -10.43 2.74 2.76
CA SER A 78 -10.65 1.87 3.92
C SER A 78 -11.93 2.21 4.68
N ILE A 79 -12.30 3.50 4.77
CA ILE A 79 -13.52 3.98 5.46
C ILE A 79 -14.80 3.22 5.06
N PRO A 80 -15.16 3.09 3.77
CA PRO A 80 -16.38 2.37 3.39
C PRO A 80 -16.28 0.85 3.60
N ARG A 81 -15.08 0.31 3.81
CA ARG A 81 -14.79 -1.13 3.93
C ARG A 81 -14.51 -1.57 5.36
N LEU A 82 -14.64 -0.69 6.36
CA LEU A 82 -14.24 -0.97 7.75
C LEU A 82 -14.82 -2.27 8.32
N GLN A 83 -16.04 -2.63 7.93
CA GLN A 83 -16.70 -3.87 8.35
C GLN A 83 -16.04 -5.15 7.79
N ASP A 84 -15.31 -5.04 6.68
CA ASP A 84 -14.62 -6.14 6.01
C ASP A 84 -13.21 -6.35 6.57
N PHE A 85 -12.70 -5.41 7.37
CA PHE A 85 -11.41 -5.58 8.00
C PHE A 85 -11.51 -6.53 9.18
N VAL A 86 -10.77 -7.64 9.11
CA VAL A 86 -10.44 -8.39 10.32
C VAL A 86 -9.54 -7.55 11.23
N MET A 87 -9.55 -7.85 12.54
CA MET A 87 -8.86 -7.03 13.55
C MET A 87 -7.36 -6.83 13.26
N GLN A 88 -6.70 -7.81 12.66
CA GLN A 88 -5.32 -7.70 12.21
C GLN A 88 -5.14 -6.63 11.11
N ASN A 89 -6.05 -6.57 10.13
CA ASN A 89 -5.98 -5.59 9.04
C ASN A 89 -6.18 -4.17 9.59
N LEU A 90 -7.14 -3.98 10.52
CA LEU A 90 -7.34 -2.69 11.19
C LEU A 90 -6.12 -2.26 11.98
N THR A 91 -5.52 -3.18 12.72
CA THR A 91 -4.33 -2.90 13.54
C THR A 91 -3.12 -2.56 12.67
N ASN A 92 -2.89 -3.32 11.59
CA ASN A 92 -1.81 -3.05 10.64
C ASN A 92 -1.97 -1.69 9.95
N THR A 93 -3.20 -1.36 9.57
CA THR A 93 -3.52 -0.04 9.00
C THR A 93 -3.28 1.04 10.04
N ALA A 94 -3.90 0.98 11.22
CA ALA A 94 -3.75 1.98 12.27
C ALA A 94 -2.28 2.20 12.68
N TRP A 95 -1.50 1.12 12.82
CA TRP A 95 -0.07 1.21 13.13
C TRP A 95 0.74 1.85 11.99
N ALA A 96 0.39 1.55 10.74
CA ALA A 96 1.02 2.16 9.57
C ALA A 96 0.82 3.67 9.50
N PHE A 97 -0.32 4.19 9.98
CA PHE A 97 -0.60 5.62 10.03
C PHE A 97 -0.07 6.33 11.29
N ALA A 98 0.37 5.60 12.32
CA ALA A 98 0.84 6.20 13.58
C ALA A 98 2.04 7.18 13.40
N PRO A 99 3.04 6.90 12.53
CA PRO A 99 4.14 7.84 12.27
C PRO A 99 3.71 9.10 11.51
N LEU A 100 2.56 9.07 10.82
CA LEU A 100 2.06 10.20 9.99
C LEU A 100 1.47 11.33 10.84
N GLY A 101 1.31 11.12 12.15
CA GLY A 101 0.89 12.17 13.07
C GLY A 101 -0.51 12.72 12.80
N PHE A 102 -1.38 11.97 12.12
CA PHE A 102 -2.79 12.32 11.96
C PHE A 102 -3.42 12.50 13.36
N ARG A 103 -3.62 13.77 13.71
CA ARG A 103 -4.36 14.28 14.86
C ARG A 103 -5.54 15.07 14.32
#